data_AF-A0A4V2M1V0-F1
#
_entry.id   AF-A0A4V2M1V0-F1
#
_cell.length_a   1.000
_cell.length_b   1.000
_cell.length_c   1.000
_cell.angle_alpha   90.00
_cell.angle_beta   90.00
_cell.angle_gamma   90.00
#
_symmetry.space_group_name_H-M   'P 1'
#
loop_
_entity.id
_entity.type
_entity.pdbx_description
1 polymer ?
#
loop_
_entity_poly.entity_id
_entity_poly.type
_entity_poly.pdbx_seq_one_letter_code
_entity_poly.pdbx_strand_id
1 'polypeptide(L)'
;MYAVIDTETTGLLPTHRHRIIEIAVVLLDARGRVEREWVTLLNPQRDLGPQHIHGILTADVLAAPEFRDIARQLGELLAGRMVVGHNVEFDLGFLRAEFARLGVTVPLITERSMCTMALAGYLHPGAKRTLGACCAAAGISIEGWHSALADTRATAELFAQYLGAFAAPPPWQWAYEEVRRLRWPELPGTDVAPTVRPVHAGGRHGWMSRLVDQLPRVPEPPQADSYLVLLDTILANREITAADADQLVQVATELGMTRPQVDHLHRWYVSALATASWGTGEISPDQRSDLDQVAMMLGQRASDVDEALLRVSAGRYVVPDRPGARGYPPGSTLVFTGDMVQPREVWWDRAVAAGFVPQEAVRPDTTFVVAADVDSLSVKARAAREFGIPIISADDFRRMLPTTEERKAG
;
A
#
# COMPACT_ATOMS: atom_id res chain seq x y z
N MET A 1 17.60 -8.68 -16.17
CA MET A 1 18.13 -7.33 -15.88
C MET A 1 16.98 -6.48 -15.41
N TYR A 2 17.25 -5.63 -14.44
CA TYR A 2 16.23 -4.87 -13.72
C TYR A 2 16.59 -3.37 -13.74
N ALA A 3 15.57 -2.54 -13.62
CA ALA A 3 15.70 -1.11 -13.37
C ALA A 3 14.90 -0.81 -12.10
N VAL A 4 15.60 -0.58 -11.00
CA VAL A 4 14.97 -0.19 -9.73
C VAL A 4 14.74 1.30 -9.78
N ILE A 5 13.54 1.75 -9.43
CA ILE A 5 13.17 3.16 -9.47
C ILE A 5 12.53 3.59 -8.16
N ASP A 6 12.62 4.89 -7.89
CA ASP A 6 11.89 5.60 -6.87
C ASP A 6 11.69 7.05 -7.34
N THR A 7 10.56 7.66 -6.96
CA THR A 7 10.19 9.01 -7.35
C THR A 7 9.74 9.84 -6.15
N GLU A 8 10.25 11.08 -6.09
CA GLU A 8 9.66 12.13 -5.27
C GLU A 8 8.71 12.95 -6.13
N THR A 9 7.58 13.36 -5.57
CA THR A 9 6.49 14.00 -6.33
C THR A 9 5.93 15.23 -5.62
N THR A 10 5.26 16.11 -6.36
CA THR A 10 4.59 17.30 -5.80
C THR A 10 3.31 16.96 -4.99
N GLY A 11 3.04 15.70 -4.70
CA GLY A 11 1.79 15.19 -4.11
C GLY A 11 1.43 13.79 -4.64
N LEU A 12 0.30 13.23 -4.22
CA LEU A 12 0.10 11.77 -4.28
C LEU A 12 -0.52 11.24 -5.59
N LEU A 13 -1.16 12.10 -6.40
CA LEU A 13 -1.93 11.66 -7.56
C LEU A 13 -1.58 12.35 -8.87
N PRO A 14 -1.12 11.63 -9.90
CA PRO A 14 -0.75 12.24 -11.18
C PRO A 14 -1.96 12.81 -11.97
N THR A 15 -3.14 12.24 -11.78
CA THR A 15 -4.46 12.68 -12.30
C THR A 15 -4.84 14.09 -11.82
N HIS A 16 -4.45 14.45 -10.60
CA HIS A 16 -4.59 15.79 -10.02
C HIS A 16 -3.45 16.73 -10.43
N ARG A 17 -2.83 16.44 -11.58
CA ARG A 17 -1.71 17.16 -12.18
C ARG A 17 -0.43 17.18 -11.34
N HIS A 18 -0.31 16.38 -10.27
CA HIS A 18 0.96 16.27 -9.56
C HIS A 18 2.04 15.72 -10.50
N ARG A 19 3.28 16.13 -10.24
CA ARG A 19 4.44 15.94 -11.12
C ARG A 19 5.56 15.28 -10.36
N ILE A 20 6.45 14.61 -11.09
CA ILE A 20 7.71 14.10 -10.55
C ILE A 20 8.66 15.30 -10.33
N ILE A 21 9.36 15.32 -9.20
CA ILE A 21 10.35 16.35 -8.83
C ILE A 21 11.75 15.78 -8.59
N GLU A 22 11.85 14.49 -8.30
CA GLU A 22 13.10 13.74 -8.32
C GLU A 22 12.81 12.34 -8.82
N ILE A 23 13.72 11.77 -9.60
CA ILE A 23 13.66 10.37 -10.00
C ILE A 23 15.05 9.76 -9.93
N ALA A 24 15.12 8.56 -9.34
CA ALA A 24 16.31 7.75 -9.32
C ALA A 24 16.08 6.43 -10.05
N VAL A 25 17.16 5.92 -10.66
CA VAL A 25 17.22 4.64 -11.35
C VAL A 25 18.51 3.94 -10.97
N VAL A 26 18.41 2.73 -10.41
CA VAL A 26 19.53 1.82 -10.17
C VAL A 26 19.37 0.61 -11.08
N LEU A 27 20.29 0.44 -12.01
CA LEU A 27 20.31 -0.68 -12.94
C LEU A 27 20.95 -1.89 -12.28
N LEU A 28 20.25 -3.02 -12.32
CA LEU A 28 20.76 -4.29 -11.83
C LEU A 28 20.91 -5.32 -12.94
N ASP A 29 21.97 -6.12 -12.84
CA ASP A 29 22.14 -7.29 -13.68
C ASP A 29 21.15 -8.42 -13.31
N ALA A 30 21.22 -9.56 -14.01
CA ALA A 30 20.31 -10.69 -13.75
C ALA A 30 20.46 -11.33 -12.36
N ARG A 31 21.55 -11.04 -11.63
CA ARG A 31 21.83 -11.55 -10.27
C ARG A 31 21.58 -10.48 -9.19
N GLY A 32 21.05 -9.32 -9.55
CA GLY A 32 20.78 -8.23 -8.61
C GLY A 32 22.00 -7.38 -8.27
N ARG A 33 23.10 -7.45 -9.03
CA ARG A 33 24.27 -6.59 -8.80
C ARG A 33 24.11 -5.26 -9.52
N VAL A 34 24.51 -4.17 -8.85
CA VAL A 34 24.46 -2.80 -9.38
C VAL A 34 25.40 -2.65 -10.59
N GLU A 35 24.87 -2.17 -11.70
CA GLU A 35 25.60 -1.84 -12.93
C GLU A 35 25.82 -0.33 -13.06
N ARG A 36 24.80 0.46 -12.71
CA ARG A 36 24.77 1.90 -12.90
C ARG A 36 23.73 2.53 -11.99
N GLU A 37 24.01 3.75 -11.56
CA GLU A 37 23.04 4.61 -10.89
C GLU A 37 22.84 5.88 -11.71
N TRP A 38 21.63 6.42 -11.65
CA TRP A 38 21.26 7.68 -12.28
C TRP A 38 20.19 8.35 -11.42
N VAL A 39 20.31 9.64 -11.17
CA VAL A 39 19.33 10.42 -10.42
C VAL A 39 19.28 11.83 -10.97
N THR A 40 18.10 12.42 -11.03
CA THR A 40 17.95 13.84 -11.35
C THR A 40 16.75 14.45 -10.63
N LEU A 41 16.93 15.68 -10.17
CA LEU A 41 15.85 16.62 -9.92
C LEU A 41 15.17 17.01 -11.23
N LEU A 42 13.89 17.38 -11.13
CA LEU A 42 13.07 17.87 -12.22
C LEU A 42 12.35 19.16 -11.84
N ASN A 43 12.28 20.10 -12.78
CA ASN A 43 11.39 21.24 -12.66
C ASN A 43 9.96 20.82 -13.01
N PRO A 44 9.00 20.80 -12.06
CA PRO A 44 7.64 20.35 -12.34
C PRO A 44 6.78 21.43 -13.00
N GLN A 45 7.30 22.66 -13.17
CA GLN A 45 6.57 23.84 -13.65
C GLN A 45 5.29 24.12 -12.84
N ARG A 46 5.35 23.85 -11.53
CA ARG A 46 4.27 24.09 -10.56
C ARG A 46 4.81 24.17 -9.14
N ASP A 47 3.91 24.48 -8.20
CA ASP A 47 4.18 24.39 -6.77
C ASP A 47 4.58 22.96 -6.35
N LEU A 48 5.57 22.86 -5.47
CA LEU A 48 6.15 21.61 -4.99
C LEU A 48 5.26 20.88 -3.97
N GLY A 49 4.22 21.53 -3.45
CA GLY A 49 3.48 21.02 -2.31
C GLY A 49 4.33 21.02 -1.03
N PRO A 50 4.11 20.07 -0.12
CA PRO A 50 4.76 20.05 1.19
C PRO A 50 6.25 19.65 1.11
N GLN A 51 7.12 20.64 0.89
CA GLN A 51 8.58 20.47 0.72
C GLN A 51 9.28 19.81 1.92
N HIS A 52 8.67 19.83 3.10
CA HIS A 52 9.22 19.20 4.31
C HIS A 52 9.20 17.67 4.26
N ILE A 53 8.40 17.05 3.38
CA ILE A 53 8.32 15.59 3.23
C ILE A 53 9.61 15.04 2.62
N HIS A 54 10.01 15.60 1.49
CA HIS A 54 11.15 15.13 0.69
C HIS A 54 12.39 16.03 0.83
N GLY A 55 12.27 17.22 1.46
CA GLY A 55 13.38 18.15 1.69
C GLY A 55 13.98 18.78 0.43
N ILE A 56 13.20 18.85 -0.66
CA ILE A 56 13.61 19.49 -1.93
C ILE A 56 13.01 20.89 -1.94
N LEU A 57 13.87 21.90 -2.07
CA LEU A 57 13.45 23.29 -2.07
C LEU A 57 13.11 23.74 -3.49
N THR A 58 12.23 24.74 -3.62
CA THR A 58 11.93 25.36 -4.92
C THR A 58 13.21 25.81 -5.64
N ALA A 59 14.18 26.35 -4.90
CA ALA A 59 15.47 26.78 -5.44
C ALA A 59 16.28 25.63 -6.10
N ASP A 60 16.13 24.40 -5.60
CA ASP A 60 16.87 23.23 -6.10
C ASP A 60 16.36 22.79 -7.48
N VAL A 61 15.06 22.97 -7.75
CA VAL A 61 14.41 22.50 -8.99
C VAL A 61 14.28 23.59 -10.05
N LEU A 62 14.44 24.87 -9.71
CA LEU A 62 14.22 25.97 -10.66
C LEU A 62 15.08 25.86 -11.91
N ALA A 63 16.34 25.45 -11.74
CA ALA A 63 17.29 25.24 -12.84
C ALA A 63 17.40 23.77 -13.27
N ALA A 64 16.66 22.86 -12.65
CA ALA A 64 16.63 21.46 -13.01
C ALA A 64 15.94 21.27 -14.37
N PRO A 65 16.27 20.20 -15.13
CA PRO A 65 15.60 19.90 -16.39
C PRO A 65 14.11 19.62 -16.20
N GLU A 66 13.31 19.81 -17.23
CA GLU A 66 11.93 19.33 -17.23
C GLU A 66 11.89 17.84 -17.61
N PHE A 67 10.78 17.16 -17.30
CA PHE A 67 10.61 15.75 -17.68
C PHE A 67 10.82 15.51 -19.19
N ARG A 68 10.38 16.45 -20.04
CA ARG A 68 10.54 16.35 -21.50
C ARG A 68 12.02 16.26 -21.93
N ASP A 69 12.92 16.85 -21.17
CA ASP A 69 14.34 16.96 -21.50
C ASP A 69 15.05 15.63 -21.20
N ILE A 70 14.59 14.91 -20.17
CA ILE A 70 15.17 13.62 -19.74
C ILE A 70 14.43 12.40 -20.29
N ALA A 71 13.27 12.57 -20.93
CA ALA A 71 12.40 11.46 -21.32
C ALA A 71 13.12 10.39 -22.16
N ARG A 72 13.93 10.80 -23.15
CA ARG A 72 14.77 9.89 -23.95
C ARG A 72 15.78 9.13 -23.10
N GLN A 73 16.55 9.83 -22.27
CA GLN A 73 17.56 9.20 -21.41
C GLN A 73 16.93 8.21 -20.42
N LEU A 74 15.80 8.58 -19.81
CA LEU A 74 15.07 7.70 -18.91
C LEU A 74 14.52 6.47 -19.65
N GLY A 75 13.94 6.67 -20.84
CA GLY A 75 13.49 5.55 -21.67
C GLY A 75 14.61 4.58 -22.02
N GLU A 76 15.81 5.07 -22.34
CA GLU A 76 17.00 4.23 -22.60
C GLU A 76 17.41 3.42 -21.35
N LEU A 77 17.28 3.99 -20.15
CA LEU A 77 17.56 3.29 -18.89
C LEU A 77 16.53 2.20 -18.60
N LEU A 78 15.25 2.41 -18.94
CA LEU A 78 14.16 1.47 -18.65
C LEU A 78 13.93 0.43 -19.76
N ALA A 79 14.35 0.72 -21.00
CA ALA A 79 14.11 -0.13 -22.15
C ALA A 79 14.68 -1.54 -21.98
N GLY A 80 13.82 -2.54 -22.20
CA GLY A 80 14.17 -3.96 -22.10
C GLY A 80 14.47 -4.45 -20.68
N ARG A 81 14.17 -3.65 -19.64
CA ARG A 81 14.39 -4.01 -18.23
C ARG A 81 13.08 -4.11 -17.48
N MET A 82 12.99 -5.12 -16.61
CA MET A 82 11.87 -5.24 -15.69
C MET A 82 11.99 -4.17 -14.61
N VAL A 83 10.97 -3.32 -14.48
CA VAL A 83 10.95 -2.26 -13.47
C VAL A 83 10.70 -2.85 -12.09
N VAL A 84 11.42 -2.36 -11.10
CA VAL A 84 11.32 -2.75 -9.70
C VAL A 84 11.13 -1.48 -8.86
N GLY A 85 10.25 -1.51 -7.87
CA GLY A 85 10.07 -0.40 -6.93
C GLY A 85 9.48 -0.87 -5.62
N HIS A 86 9.45 0.01 -4.62
CA HIS A 86 8.73 -0.23 -3.37
C HIS A 86 7.39 0.50 -3.44
N ASN A 87 6.27 -0.24 -3.50
CA ASN A 87 4.98 0.31 -3.94
C ASN A 87 5.00 0.81 -5.40
N VAL A 88 5.66 0.04 -6.29
CA VAL A 88 5.98 0.38 -7.69
C VAL A 88 4.83 0.94 -8.54
N GLU A 89 3.57 0.62 -8.21
CA GLU A 89 2.42 1.17 -8.94
C GLU A 89 2.34 2.69 -8.84
N PHE A 90 2.77 3.26 -7.71
CA PHE A 90 2.87 4.70 -7.51
C PHE A 90 3.82 5.33 -8.54
N ASP A 91 5.08 4.86 -8.59
CA ASP A 91 6.10 5.38 -9.51
C ASP A 91 5.69 5.20 -10.97
N LEU A 92 5.16 4.03 -11.33
CA LEU A 92 4.69 3.75 -12.67
C LEU A 92 3.50 4.65 -13.07
N GLY A 93 2.60 4.93 -12.13
CA GLY A 93 1.50 5.87 -12.35
C GLY A 93 1.99 7.26 -12.72
N PHE A 94 2.97 7.79 -11.97
CA PHE A 94 3.60 9.07 -12.25
C PHE A 94 4.36 9.08 -13.58
N LEU A 95 5.16 8.04 -13.85
CA LEU A 95 5.89 7.92 -15.12
C LEU A 95 4.94 7.89 -16.31
N ARG A 96 3.90 7.04 -16.27
CA ARG A 96 2.90 6.97 -17.35
C ARG A 96 2.24 8.32 -17.58
N ALA A 97 1.91 9.05 -16.52
CA ALA A 97 1.31 10.38 -16.65
C ALA A 97 2.28 11.42 -17.23
N GLU A 98 3.56 11.40 -16.84
CA GLU A 98 4.56 12.29 -17.42
C GLU A 98 4.79 12.00 -18.92
N PHE A 99 4.92 10.73 -19.32
CA PHE A 99 5.00 10.36 -20.74
C PHE A 99 3.73 10.72 -21.51
N ALA A 100 2.55 10.51 -20.92
CA ALA A 100 1.28 10.88 -21.53
C ALA A 100 1.15 12.39 -21.78
N ARG A 101 1.72 13.25 -20.91
CA ARG A 101 1.78 14.71 -21.12
C ARG A 101 2.66 15.09 -22.30
N LEU A 102 3.61 14.25 -22.69
CA LEU A 102 4.40 14.40 -23.92
C LEU A 102 3.69 13.85 -25.16
N GLY A 103 2.47 13.30 -25.00
CA GLY A 103 1.73 12.65 -26.08
C GLY A 103 2.26 11.24 -26.41
N VAL A 104 2.99 10.61 -25.49
CA VAL A 104 3.63 9.30 -25.73
C VAL A 104 3.09 8.24 -24.77
N THR A 105 2.79 7.06 -25.30
CA THR A 105 2.46 5.87 -24.51
C THR A 105 3.69 4.96 -24.44
N VAL A 106 4.14 4.66 -23.22
CA VAL A 106 5.29 3.77 -22.97
C VAL A 106 4.83 2.40 -22.43
N PRO A 107 5.60 1.33 -22.66
CA PRO A 107 5.23 -0.03 -22.24
C PRO A 107 5.54 -0.29 -20.75
N LEU A 108 5.07 0.59 -19.86
CA LEU A 108 5.21 0.48 -18.41
C LEU A 108 3.99 -0.23 -17.81
N ILE A 109 4.10 -1.56 -17.70
CA ILE A 109 3.00 -2.46 -17.32
C ILE A 109 3.22 -2.96 -15.89
N THR A 110 2.25 -2.69 -15.02
CA THR A 110 2.31 -3.02 -13.60
C THR A 110 2.42 -4.53 -13.36
N GLU A 111 1.64 -5.33 -14.08
CA GLU A 111 1.65 -6.79 -14.03
C GLU A 111 2.93 -7.42 -14.59
N ARG A 112 3.87 -6.59 -15.08
CA ARG A 112 5.20 -6.96 -15.56
C ARG A 112 6.31 -6.21 -14.83
N SER A 113 5.98 -5.64 -13.68
CA SER A 113 6.92 -5.01 -12.75
C SER A 113 7.02 -5.81 -11.45
N MET A 114 8.05 -5.53 -10.65
CA MET A 114 8.23 -6.17 -9.34
C MET A 114 8.07 -5.14 -8.22
N CYS A 115 7.18 -5.43 -7.28
CA CYS A 115 6.99 -4.61 -6.10
C CYS A 115 7.68 -5.27 -4.90
N THR A 116 8.73 -4.65 -4.35
CA THR A 116 9.42 -5.20 -3.17
C THR A 116 8.50 -5.21 -1.95
N MET A 117 7.56 -4.26 -1.85
CA MET A 117 6.49 -4.32 -0.86
C MET A 117 5.63 -5.58 -1.04
N ALA A 118 5.19 -5.93 -2.26
CA ALA A 118 4.41 -7.16 -2.46
C ALA A 118 5.24 -8.43 -2.19
N LEU A 119 6.51 -8.46 -2.63
CA LEU A 119 7.44 -9.56 -2.38
C LEU A 119 7.69 -9.79 -0.89
N ALA A 120 7.83 -8.73 -0.09
CA ALA A 120 7.99 -8.84 1.36
C ALA A 120 6.80 -9.57 2.00
N GLY A 121 5.57 -9.22 1.61
CA GLY A 121 4.36 -9.90 2.09
C GLY A 121 4.28 -11.37 1.68
N TYR A 122 4.80 -11.72 0.50
CA TYR A 122 4.85 -13.09 0.01
C TYR A 122 5.93 -13.94 0.72
N LEU A 123 7.14 -13.40 0.86
CA LEU A 123 8.28 -14.10 1.45
C LEU A 123 8.20 -14.21 2.98
N HIS A 124 7.55 -13.23 3.62
CA HIS A 124 7.48 -13.11 5.07
C HIS A 124 6.04 -12.80 5.50
N PRO A 125 5.21 -13.82 5.79
CA PRO A 125 3.88 -13.60 6.34
C PRO A 125 3.94 -12.74 7.61
N GLY A 126 3.24 -11.61 7.61
CA GLY A 126 3.28 -10.63 8.71
C GLY A 126 4.37 -9.56 8.57
N ALA A 127 5.11 -9.54 7.47
CA ALA A 127 5.99 -8.42 7.14
C ALA A 127 5.22 -7.10 7.12
N LYS A 128 5.89 -6.07 7.61
CA LYS A 128 5.37 -4.70 7.58
C LYS A 128 5.43 -4.16 6.14
N ARG A 129 4.82 -3.01 5.90
CA ARG A 129 4.62 -2.48 4.54
C ARG A 129 5.63 -1.44 4.08
N THR A 130 6.19 -0.65 4.99
CA THR A 130 7.13 0.43 4.69
C THR A 130 8.49 -0.09 4.24
N LEU A 131 9.21 0.68 3.42
CA LEU A 131 10.58 0.35 2.98
C LEU A 131 11.50 0.20 4.17
N GLY A 132 11.45 1.16 5.11
CA GLY A 132 12.20 1.15 6.36
C GLY A 132 12.09 -0.16 7.12
N ALA A 133 10.87 -0.55 7.45
CA ALA A 133 10.61 -1.81 8.12
C ALA A 133 11.05 -3.06 7.32
N CYS A 134 10.86 -3.07 6.00
CA CYS A 134 11.32 -4.20 5.16
C CYS A 134 12.85 -4.30 5.17
N CYS A 135 13.56 -3.19 5.04
CA CYS A 135 15.01 -3.11 5.12
C CYS A 135 15.52 -3.51 6.50
N ALA A 136 14.90 -3.01 7.58
CA ALA A 136 15.25 -3.38 8.95
C ALA A 136 15.10 -4.89 9.19
N ALA A 137 14.01 -5.50 8.69
CA ALA A 137 13.81 -6.95 8.76
C ALA A 137 14.86 -7.75 7.96
N ALA A 138 15.40 -7.16 6.89
CA ALA A 138 16.47 -7.72 6.05
C ALA A 138 17.89 -7.36 6.54
N GLY A 139 18.03 -6.63 7.65
CA GLY A 139 19.32 -6.17 8.17
C GLY A 139 20.00 -5.08 7.34
N ILE A 140 19.25 -4.37 6.50
CA ILE A 140 19.73 -3.30 5.62
C ILE A 140 19.59 -1.96 6.34
N SER A 141 20.69 -1.22 6.48
CA SER A 141 20.69 0.15 6.99
C SER A 141 20.44 1.14 5.85
N ILE A 142 19.54 2.09 6.06
CA ILE A 142 19.26 3.15 5.08
C ILE A 142 19.88 4.46 5.59
N GLU A 143 20.83 4.99 4.83
CA GLU A 143 21.39 6.34 5.05
C GLU A 143 20.81 7.30 4.01
N GLY A 144 20.43 8.52 4.42
CA GLY A 144 19.89 9.52 3.49
C GLY A 144 18.42 9.33 3.10
N TRP A 145 17.62 8.74 3.99
CA TRP A 145 16.15 8.59 3.89
C TRP A 145 15.43 9.79 3.25
N HIS A 146 14.40 9.51 2.45
CA HIS A 146 13.61 10.52 1.71
C HIS A 146 14.42 11.30 0.66
N SER A 147 15.42 10.62 0.11
CA SER A 147 15.98 10.98 -1.19
C SER A 147 15.72 9.82 -2.14
N ALA A 148 15.28 10.12 -3.36
CA ALA A 148 14.92 9.08 -4.31
C ALA A 148 16.07 8.09 -4.53
N LEU A 149 17.33 8.58 -4.53
CA LEU A 149 18.49 7.72 -4.71
C LEU A 149 18.76 6.80 -3.50
N ALA A 150 18.63 7.29 -2.27
CA ALA A 150 18.81 6.44 -1.08
C ALA A 150 17.74 5.35 -1.03
N ASP A 151 16.48 5.71 -1.30
CA ASP A 151 15.36 4.79 -1.25
C ASP A 151 15.42 3.79 -2.43
N THR A 152 15.88 4.22 -3.61
CA THR A 152 16.16 3.31 -4.73
C THR A 152 17.30 2.34 -4.41
N ARG A 153 18.39 2.78 -3.77
CA ARG A 153 19.50 1.91 -3.35
C ARG A 153 19.05 0.88 -2.33
N ALA A 154 18.31 1.31 -1.30
CA ALA A 154 17.75 0.42 -0.30
C ALA A 154 16.79 -0.60 -0.94
N THR A 155 15.93 -0.15 -1.86
CA THR A 155 15.04 -1.02 -2.64
C THR A 155 15.81 -2.01 -3.51
N ALA A 156 16.93 -1.58 -4.12
CA ALA A 156 17.77 -2.43 -4.94
C ALA A 156 18.46 -3.53 -4.13
N GLU A 157 18.99 -3.19 -2.95
CA GLU A 157 19.59 -4.15 -2.02
C GLU A 157 18.53 -5.14 -1.50
N LEU A 158 17.37 -4.63 -1.10
CA LEU A 158 16.25 -5.45 -0.64
C LEU A 158 15.79 -6.42 -1.74
N PHE A 159 15.63 -5.93 -2.97
CA PHE A 159 15.26 -6.76 -4.11
C PHE A 159 16.32 -7.82 -4.43
N ALA A 160 17.61 -7.48 -4.36
CA ALA A 160 18.69 -8.44 -4.58
C ALA A 160 18.66 -9.58 -3.55
N GLN A 161 18.37 -9.28 -2.28
CA GLN A 161 18.17 -10.30 -1.24
C GLN A 161 16.94 -11.17 -1.54
N TYR A 162 15.80 -10.56 -1.86
CA TYR A 162 14.57 -11.29 -2.21
C TYR A 162 14.73 -12.16 -3.44
N LEU A 163 15.45 -11.69 -4.46
CA LEU A 163 15.77 -12.47 -5.65
C LEU A 163 16.56 -13.74 -5.28
N GLY A 164 17.48 -13.64 -4.31
CA GLY A 164 18.25 -14.78 -3.80
C GLY A 164 17.42 -15.85 -3.09
N ALA A 165 16.18 -15.53 -2.67
CA ALA A 165 15.26 -16.50 -2.07
C ALA A 165 14.57 -17.43 -3.09
N PHE A 166 14.69 -17.16 -4.39
CA PHE A 166 14.08 -17.95 -5.46
C PHE A 166 15.11 -18.78 -6.22
N ALA A 167 14.67 -19.91 -6.77
CA ALA A 167 15.49 -20.71 -7.68
C ALA A 167 15.82 -19.92 -8.96
N ALA A 168 16.94 -20.25 -9.60
CA ALA A 168 17.29 -19.72 -10.92
C ALA A 168 16.84 -20.70 -12.02
N PRO A 169 16.06 -20.27 -13.02
CA PRO A 169 15.49 -18.92 -13.18
C PRO A 169 14.30 -18.66 -12.23
N PRO A 170 14.02 -17.39 -11.87
CA PRO A 170 12.94 -17.07 -10.95
C PRO A 170 11.56 -17.32 -11.58
N PRO A 171 10.49 -17.46 -10.76
CA PRO A 171 9.13 -17.76 -11.25
C PRO A 171 8.58 -16.76 -12.27
N TRP A 172 9.07 -15.52 -12.27
CA TRP A 172 8.67 -14.44 -13.19
C TRP A 172 9.58 -14.31 -14.43
N GLN A 173 10.41 -15.31 -14.72
CA GLN A 173 11.28 -15.29 -15.91
C GLN A 173 10.51 -15.05 -17.22
N TRP A 174 9.29 -15.57 -17.32
CA TRP A 174 8.42 -15.37 -18.48
C TRP A 174 8.06 -13.89 -18.68
N ALA A 175 7.75 -13.16 -17.60
CA ALA A 175 7.43 -11.73 -17.64
C ALA A 175 8.66 -10.92 -18.05
N TYR A 176 9.86 -11.34 -17.59
CA TYR A 176 11.10 -10.73 -18.03
C TYR A 176 11.34 -10.89 -19.55
N GLU A 177 11.09 -12.07 -20.11
CA GLU A 177 11.23 -12.30 -21.54
C GLU A 177 10.22 -11.50 -22.39
N GLU A 178 9.02 -11.26 -21.87
CA GLU A 178 8.06 -10.35 -22.49
C GLU A 178 8.55 -8.90 -22.46
N VAL A 179 8.93 -8.39 -21.29
CA VAL A 179 9.41 -7.01 -21.11
C VAL A 179 10.60 -6.71 -22.01
N ARG A 180 11.55 -7.65 -22.12
CA ARG A 180 12.73 -7.51 -22.99
C ARG A 180 12.38 -7.27 -24.46
N ARG A 181 11.21 -7.72 -24.92
CA ARG A 181 10.75 -7.59 -26.31
C ARG A 181 9.84 -6.40 -26.54
N LEU A 182 9.41 -5.70 -25.49
CA LEU A 182 8.54 -4.54 -25.61
C LEU A 182 9.28 -3.42 -26.35
N ARG A 183 8.63 -2.89 -27.39
CA ARG A 183 9.16 -1.76 -28.15
C ARG A 183 8.84 -0.47 -27.42
N TRP A 184 9.88 0.30 -27.15
CA TRP A 184 9.75 1.67 -26.68
C TRP A 184 9.58 2.59 -27.89
N PRO A 185 8.69 3.60 -27.79
CA PRO A 185 8.53 4.60 -28.84
C PRO A 185 9.77 5.50 -28.94
N GLU A 186 9.86 6.28 -30.02
CA GLU A 186 10.79 7.41 -30.05
C GLU A 186 10.37 8.43 -28.99
N LEU A 187 11.33 8.83 -28.16
CA LEU A 187 11.09 9.73 -27.05
C LEU A 187 11.79 11.07 -27.30
N PRO A 188 11.15 12.20 -26.99
CA PRO A 188 11.83 13.48 -26.99
C PRO A 188 12.87 13.50 -25.87
N GLY A 189 13.90 14.33 -26.02
CA GLY A 189 14.88 14.53 -24.96
C GLY A 189 16.15 15.15 -25.48
N THR A 190 16.82 15.89 -24.62
CA THR A 190 18.09 16.55 -24.87
C THR A 190 19.18 15.84 -24.08
N ASP A 191 20.44 15.99 -24.48
CA ASP A 191 21.57 15.47 -23.70
C ASP A 191 21.86 16.39 -22.51
N VAL A 192 20.89 16.52 -21.60
CA VAL A 192 21.03 17.29 -20.37
C VAL A 192 21.77 16.47 -19.31
N ALA A 193 22.69 17.11 -18.60
CA ALA A 193 23.32 16.51 -17.45
C ALA A 193 22.29 16.39 -16.30
N PRO A 194 22.27 15.26 -15.57
CA PRO A 194 21.40 15.11 -14.41
C PRO A 194 21.70 16.18 -13.35
N THR A 195 20.66 16.75 -12.77
CA THR A 195 20.79 17.72 -11.66
C THR A 195 20.65 16.95 -10.36
N VAL A 196 21.71 16.83 -9.58
CA VAL A 196 21.67 16.13 -8.29
C VAL A 196 21.28 17.10 -7.19
N ARG A 197 20.38 16.68 -6.30
CA ARG A 197 19.98 17.50 -5.15
C ARG A 197 21.16 17.86 -4.25
N PRO A 198 21.20 19.07 -3.66
CA PRO A 198 22.15 19.38 -2.60
C PRO A 198 21.91 18.51 -1.36
N VAL A 199 22.97 18.19 -0.63
CA VAL A 199 22.84 17.53 0.68
C VAL A 199 22.35 18.56 1.70
N HIS A 200 21.04 18.59 1.92
CA HIS A 200 20.45 19.39 2.99
C HIS A 200 20.46 18.58 4.30
N ALA A 201 21.00 19.14 5.37
CA ALA A 201 20.94 18.52 6.70
C ALA A 201 19.52 18.61 7.26
N GLY A 202 18.66 17.64 6.98
CA GLY A 202 17.29 17.71 7.50
C GLY A 202 16.40 16.54 7.14
N GLY A 203 16.37 15.54 8.02
CA GLY A 203 15.33 14.51 8.07
C GLY A 203 15.27 13.95 9.49
N ARG A 204 14.84 14.77 10.45
CA ARG A 204 14.65 14.28 11.83
C ARG A 204 13.48 13.30 11.80
N HIS A 205 13.78 12.03 12.04
CA HIS A 205 12.77 10.99 12.19
C HIS A 205 11.93 11.30 13.43
N GLY A 206 10.72 11.79 13.21
CA GLY A 206 9.72 11.93 14.26
C GLY A 206 9.38 10.57 14.86
N TRP A 207 8.94 10.56 16.12
CA TRP A 207 8.45 9.33 16.78
C TRP A 207 7.33 8.62 15.99
N MET A 208 6.52 9.33 15.19
CA MET A 208 5.46 8.77 14.34
C MET A 208 6.01 7.86 13.24
N SER A 209 7.08 8.25 12.55
CA SER A 209 7.73 7.40 11.55
C SER A 209 8.15 6.04 12.16
N ARG A 210 8.73 6.07 13.36
CA ARG A 210 9.09 4.83 14.10
C ARG A 210 7.89 3.98 14.51
N LEU A 211 6.72 4.57 14.70
CA LEU A 211 5.49 3.83 15.02
C LEU A 211 4.84 3.23 13.78
N VAL A 212 4.82 4.00 12.70
CA VAL A 212 4.34 3.57 11.39
C VAL A 212 5.13 2.35 10.89
N ASP A 213 6.46 2.36 11.08
CA ASP A 213 7.36 1.23 10.85
C ASP A 213 7.03 0.00 11.71
N GLN A 214 6.07 0.05 12.63
CA GLN A 214 5.61 -1.08 13.44
C GLN A 214 4.24 -1.60 13.01
N LEU A 215 3.55 -0.90 12.11
CA LEU A 215 2.19 -1.24 11.73
C LEU A 215 2.14 -2.50 10.83
N PRO A 216 1.19 -3.41 11.07
CA PRO A 216 1.02 -4.60 10.24
C PRO A 216 0.39 -4.26 8.88
N ARG A 217 0.48 -5.19 7.92
CA ARG A 217 -0.24 -5.11 6.63
C ARG A 217 -1.73 -5.30 6.77
N VAL A 218 -2.47 -4.77 5.80
CA VAL A 218 -3.89 -5.01 5.66
C VAL A 218 -4.17 -5.70 4.32
N PRO A 219 -4.63 -6.96 4.33
CA PRO A 219 -4.79 -7.75 3.11
C PRO A 219 -6.03 -7.38 2.29
N GLU A 220 -7.03 -6.75 2.90
CA GLU A 220 -8.31 -6.43 2.27
C GLU A 220 -8.77 -5.00 2.64
N PRO A 221 -9.25 -4.19 1.68
CA PRO A 221 -9.24 -4.48 0.24
C PRO A 221 -7.80 -4.62 -0.32
N PRO A 222 -7.56 -5.26 -1.49
CA PRO A 222 -6.22 -5.47 -2.02
C PRO A 222 -5.42 -4.17 -2.21
N GLN A 223 -6.12 -3.04 -2.40
CA GLN A 223 -5.56 -1.70 -2.54
C GLN A 223 -5.22 -1.02 -1.20
N ALA A 224 -5.56 -1.64 -0.06
CA ALA A 224 -5.40 -1.06 1.27
C ALA A 224 -3.94 -0.76 1.59
N ASP A 225 -3.01 -1.65 1.28
CA ASP A 225 -1.58 -1.40 1.55
C ASP A 225 -1.08 -0.15 0.79
N SER A 226 -1.47 0.04 -0.48
CA SER A 226 -1.13 1.25 -1.24
C SER A 226 -1.75 2.52 -0.65
N TYR A 227 -3.01 2.45 -0.21
CA TYR A 227 -3.65 3.56 0.50
C TYR A 227 -2.95 3.89 1.82
N LEU A 228 -2.60 2.87 2.60
CA LEU A 228 -2.00 3.03 3.92
C LEU A 228 -0.55 3.50 3.86
N VAL A 229 0.22 3.12 2.84
CA VAL A 229 1.57 3.70 2.61
C VAL A 229 1.48 5.21 2.35
N LEU A 230 0.48 5.65 1.60
CA LEU A 230 0.28 7.08 1.34
C LEU A 230 -0.15 7.82 2.62
N LEU A 231 -1.02 7.21 3.43
CA LEU A 231 -1.38 7.70 4.74
C LEU A 231 -0.17 7.78 5.69
N ASP A 232 0.66 6.74 5.69
CA ASP A 232 1.91 6.67 6.45
C ASP A 232 2.85 7.84 6.12
N THR A 233 3.00 8.18 4.83
CA THR A 233 3.80 9.32 4.36
C THR A 233 3.25 10.67 4.86
N ILE A 234 1.94 10.85 4.82
CA ILE A 234 1.28 12.07 5.31
C ILE A 234 1.50 12.23 6.82
N LEU A 235 1.36 11.13 7.56
CA LEU A 235 1.39 11.17 9.03
C LEU A 235 2.80 11.25 9.62
N ALA A 236 3.84 10.85 8.89
CA ALA A 236 5.22 10.86 9.39
C ALA A 236 5.71 12.23 9.89
N ASN A 237 5.11 13.33 9.43
CA ASN A 237 5.64 14.68 9.57
C ASN A 237 4.91 15.59 10.60
N ARG A 238 3.91 15.09 11.34
CA ARG A 238 3.14 15.79 12.40
C ARG A 238 2.42 17.10 12.00
N GLU A 239 2.74 17.72 10.88
CA GLU A 239 2.03 18.88 10.32
C GLU A 239 1.15 18.43 9.16
N ILE A 240 -0.11 18.11 9.48
CA ILE A 240 -1.05 17.62 8.48
C ILE A 240 -2.06 18.72 8.18
N THR A 241 -2.24 19.02 6.90
CA THR A 241 -3.05 20.12 6.38
C THR A 241 -4.39 19.63 5.85
N ALA A 242 -5.35 20.55 5.62
CA ALA A 242 -6.60 20.20 4.94
C ALA A 242 -6.35 19.61 3.53
N ALA A 243 -5.27 20.04 2.87
CA ALA A 243 -4.89 19.52 1.56
C ALA A 243 -4.46 18.04 1.59
N ASP A 244 -3.96 17.56 2.73
CA ASP A 244 -3.58 16.14 2.89
C ASP A 244 -4.82 15.25 3.05
N ALA A 245 -5.83 15.73 3.78
CA ALA A 245 -7.13 15.05 3.90
C ALA A 245 -7.85 14.94 2.55
N ASP A 246 -7.85 16.02 1.76
CA ASP A 246 -8.41 16.01 0.41
C ASP A 246 -7.68 15.03 -0.52
N GLN A 247 -6.35 14.95 -0.43
CA GLN A 247 -5.55 13.99 -1.19
C GLN A 247 -5.90 12.54 -0.82
N LEU A 248 -6.08 12.22 0.47
CA LEU A 248 -6.49 10.87 0.90
C LEU A 248 -7.86 10.47 0.33
N VAL A 249 -8.83 11.39 0.29
CA VAL A 249 -10.15 11.12 -0.30
C VAL A 249 -10.04 10.85 -1.80
N GLN A 250 -9.22 11.63 -2.51
CA GLN A 250 -8.97 11.45 -3.94
C GLN A 250 -8.31 10.09 -4.20
N VAL A 251 -7.28 9.73 -3.43
CA VAL A 251 -6.54 8.47 -3.58
C VAL A 251 -7.49 7.30 -3.37
N ALA A 252 -8.29 7.33 -2.29
CA ALA A 252 -9.28 6.30 -2.03
C ALA A 252 -10.26 6.12 -3.19
N THR A 253 -10.71 7.23 -3.79
CA THR A 253 -11.62 7.21 -4.94
C THR A 253 -10.98 6.54 -6.16
N GLU A 254 -9.72 6.86 -6.47
CA GLU A 254 -9.00 6.28 -7.61
C GLU A 254 -8.67 4.81 -7.44
N LEU A 255 -8.38 4.39 -6.21
CA LEU A 255 -8.22 2.99 -5.86
C LEU A 255 -9.55 2.21 -5.87
N GLY A 256 -10.67 2.87 -6.16
CA GLY A 256 -12.01 2.27 -6.19
C GLY A 256 -12.53 1.90 -4.81
N MET A 257 -12.01 2.53 -3.76
CA MET A 257 -12.35 2.23 -2.38
C MET A 257 -13.64 2.95 -1.99
N THR A 258 -14.56 2.20 -1.40
CA THR A 258 -15.82 2.75 -0.89
C THR A 258 -15.59 3.50 0.42
N ARG A 259 -16.41 4.51 0.72
CA ARG A 259 -16.34 5.24 1.98
C ARG A 259 -16.37 4.33 3.23
N PRO A 260 -17.22 3.28 3.31
CA PRO A 260 -17.17 2.33 4.42
C PRO A 260 -15.84 1.59 4.55
N GLN A 261 -15.17 1.23 3.44
CA GLN A 261 -13.85 0.60 3.47
C GLN A 261 -12.78 1.56 4.00
N VAL A 262 -12.80 2.81 3.54
CA VAL A 262 -11.88 3.87 4.01
C VAL A 262 -12.09 4.15 5.50
N ASP A 263 -13.34 4.36 5.93
CA ASP A 263 -13.67 4.59 7.34
C ASP A 263 -13.25 3.40 8.23
N HIS A 264 -13.34 2.18 7.69
CA HIS A 264 -12.87 0.98 8.39
C HIS A 264 -11.34 0.95 8.52
N LEU A 265 -10.61 1.26 7.44
CA LEU A 265 -9.15 1.35 7.47
C LEU A 265 -8.69 2.44 8.43
N HIS A 266 -9.37 3.58 8.47
CA HIS A 266 -9.09 4.66 9.41
C HIS A 266 -9.23 4.21 10.87
N ARG A 267 -10.33 3.53 11.24
CA ARG A 267 -10.51 2.98 12.59
C ARG A 267 -9.42 1.99 12.97
N TRP A 268 -9.11 1.08 12.03
CA TRP A 268 -8.06 0.09 12.21
C TRP A 268 -6.71 0.78 12.41
N TYR A 269 -6.41 1.79 11.60
CA TYR A 269 -5.15 2.51 11.62
C TYR A 269 -4.93 3.25 12.93
N VAL A 270 -5.93 4.01 13.40
CA VAL A 270 -5.91 4.69 14.70
C VAL A 270 -5.70 3.70 15.84
N SER A 271 -6.40 2.56 15.80
CA SER A 271 -6.25 1.51 16.80
C SER A 271 -4.85 0.89 16.81
N ALA A 272 -4.27 0.67 15.63
CA ALA A 272 -2.94 0.11 15.48
C ALA A 272 -1.86 1.10 15.95
N LEU A 273 -2.01 2.39 15.65
CA LEU A 273 -1.14 3.46 16.16
C LEU A 273 -1.19 3.58 17.69
N ALA A 274 -2.39 3.59 18.27
CA ALA A 274 -2.57 3.66 19.72
C ALA A 274 -1.89 2.48 20.43
N THR A 275 -1.97 1.29 19.83
CA THR A 275 -1.31 0.09 20.33
C THR A 275 0.22 0.17 20.23
N ALA A 276 0.74 0.56 19.07
CA ALA A 276 2.17 0.73 18.89
C ALA A 276 2.73 1.78 19.85
N SER A 277 1.94 2.84 20.13
CA SER A 277 2.30 3.89 21.09
C SER A 277 2.34 3.40 22.53
N TRP A 278 1.50 2.42 22.90
CA TRP A 278 1.41 1.90 24.27
C TRP A 278 2.63 1.08 24.71
N GLY A 279 3.51 0.63 23.81
CA GLY A 279 4.48 -0.46 24.02
C GLY A 279 5.14 -0.63 25.40
N THR A 280 5.49 0.44 26.12
CA THR A 280 6.14 0.38 27.46
C THR A 280 5.20 0.51 28.67
N GLY A 281 3.89 0.65 28.43
CA GLY A 281 2.85 0.77 29.46
C GLY A 281 2.42 2.20 29.79
N GLU A 282 3.04 3.23 29.17
CA GLU A 282 2.69 4.64 29.34
C GLU A 282 2.73 5.38 28.00
N ILE A 283 1.82 6.34 27.82
CA ILE A 283 1.77 7.26 26.68
C ILE A 283 1.91 8.68 27.21
N SER A 284 2.84 9.46 26.65
CA SER A 284 3.04 10.85 27.05
C SER A 284 1.87 11.75 26.61
N PRO A 285 1.63 12.89 27.27
CA PRO A 285 0.61 13.86 26.84
C PRO A 285 0.76 14.31 25.39
N ASP A 286 2.00 14.47 24.91
CA ASP A 286 2.29 14.84 23.53
C ASP A 286 1.90 13.72 22.55
N GLN A 287 2.25 12.47 22.87
CA GLN A 287 1.88 11.31 22.07
C GLN A 287 0.36 11.11 22.01
N ARG A 288 -0.33 11.38 23.13
CA ARG A 288 -1.78 11.35 23.20
C ARG A 288 -2.41 12.44 22.33
N SER A 289 -1.94 13.68 22.45
CA SER A 289 -2.39 14.80 21.63
C SER A 289 -2.23 14.51 20.14
N ASP A 290 -1.09 13.97 19.76
CA ASP A 290 -0.80 13.55 18.39
C ASP A 290 -1.79 12.47 17.90
N LEU A 291 -2.08 11.44 18.69
CA LEU A 291 -3.04 10.38 18.34
C LEU A 291 -4.46 10.92 18.15
N ASP A 292 -4.90 11.81 19.03
CA ASP A 292 -6.23 12.43 18.94
C ASP A 292 -6.35 13.31 17.69
N GLN A 293 -5.29 14.03 17.31
CA GLN A 293 -5.22 14.78 16.06
C GLN A 293 -5.36 13.87 14.84
N VAL A 294 -4.59 12.78 14.77
CA VAL A 294 -4.69 11.80 13.68
C VAL A 294 -6.10 11.20 13.61
N ALA A 295 -6.70 10.84 14.75
CA ALA A 295 -8.06 10.32 14.80
C ALA A 295 -9.07 11.31 14.21
N MET A 296 -9.06 12.57 14.66
CA MET A 296 -9.97 13.60 14.17
C MET A 296 -9.85 13.81 12.65
N MET A 297 -8.64 13.80 12.12
CA MET A 297 -8.39 14.00 10.69
C MET A 297 -8.91 12.86 9.82
N LEU A 298 -8.80 11.63 10.33
CA LEU A 298 -9.34 10.45 9.66
C LEU A 298 -10.85 10.31 9.88
N GLY A 299 -11.52 11.35 10.39
CA GLY A 299 -12.95 11.36 10.69
C GLY A 299 -13.34 10.44 11.85
N GLN A 300 -12.38 10.06 12.69
CA GLN A 300 -12.57 9.24 13.89
C GLN A 300 -12.72 10.11 15.13
N ARG A 301 -13.25 9.53 16.21
CA ARG A 301 -13.49 10.23 17.47
C ARG A 301 -12.33 9.96 18.43
N ALA A 302 -12.06 10.92 19.33
CA ALA A 302 -11.10 10.72 20.43
C ALA A 302 -11.46 9.49 21.30
N SER A 303 -12.76 9.16 21.42
CA SER A 303 -13.23 7.96 22.11
C SER A 303 -12.72 6.66 21.48
N ASP A 304 -12.43 6.66 20.18
CA ASP A 304 -11.92 5.48 19.47
C ASP A 304 -10.43 5.24 19.84
N VAL A 305 -9.67 6.32 20.14
CA VAL A 305 -8.32 6.24 20.73
C VAL A 305 -8.39 5.69 22.16
N ASP A 306 -9.30 6.23 22.99
CA ASP A 306 -9.50 5.76 24.36
C ASP A 306 -9.84 4.27 24.41
N GLU A 307 -10.75 3.82 23.54
CA GLU A 307 -11.14 2.42 23.45
C GLU A 307 -9.96 1.52 23.05
N ALA A 308 -9.15 1.95 22.08
CA ALA A 308 -7.95 1.22 21.68
C ALA A 308 -6.96 1.09 22.85
N LEU A 309 -6.67 2.18 23.56
CA LEU A 309 -5.75 2.18 24.70
C LEU A 309 -6.26 1.33 25.86
N LEU A 310 -7.56 1.38 26.16
CA LEU A 310 -8.19 0.55 27.19
C LEU A 310 -8.07 -0.95 26.89
N ARG A 311 -8.20 -1.35 25.61
CA ARG A 311 -8.04 -2.75 25.20
C ARG A 311 -6.59 -3.22 25.40
N VAL A 312 -5.62 -2.37 25.07
CA VAL A 312 -4.18 -2.68 25.22
C VAL A 312 -3.80 -2.72 26.70
N SER A 313 -4.23 -1.75 27.50
CA SER A 313 -3.94 -1.68 28.94
C SER A 313 -4.53 -2.85 29.72
N ALA A 314 -5.66 -3.40 29.26
CA ALA A 314 -6.30 -4.56 29.87
C ALA A 314 -5.66 -5.92 29.50
N GLY A 315 -4.51 -5.92 28.80
CA GLY A 315 -3.85 -7.14 28.31
C GLY A 315 -4.71 -7.90 27.29
N ARG A 316 -5.72 -7.24 26.72
CA ARG A 316 -6.75 -7.82 25.84
C ARG A 316 -6.60 -7.36 24.40
N TYR A 317 -5.39 -6.95 24.00
CA TYR A 317 -5.15 -6.50 22.63
C TYR A 317 -4.33 -7.47 21.80
N VAL A 318 -5.04 -8.02 20.83
CA VAL A 318 -4.56 -8.55 19.55
C VAL A 318 -4.80 -7.41 18.55
N VAL A 319 -3.86 -7.16 17.62
CA VAL A 319 -4.07 -6.28 16.43
C VAL A 319 -5.52 -6.44 15.96
N PRO A 320 -6.30 -5.35 15.74
CA PRO A 320 -7.73 -5.48 15.50
C PRO A 320 -7.89 -6.45 14.36
N ASP A 321 -8.67 -7.51 14.58
CA ASP A 321 -8.79 -8.56 13.60
C ASP A 321 -9.14 -7.95 12.25
N ARG A 322 -8.28 -8.31 11.30
CA ARG A 322 -8.30 -8.00 9.87
C ARG A 322 -9.69 -7.54 9.38
N PRO A 323 -9.79 -6.44 8.60
CA PRO A 323 -10.94 -6.24 7.73
C PRO A 323 -11.09 -7.50 6.87
N GLY A 324 -12.16 -8.28 7.07
CA GLY A 324 -12.44 -9.48 6.29
C GLY A 324 -11.62 -10.74 6.60
N ALA A 325 -10.75 -10.78 7.62
CA ALA A 325 -9.95 -11.99 7.88
C ALA A 325 -9.96 -12.54 9.32
N ARG A 326 -11.12 -12.54 9.97
CA ARG A 326 -11.48 -13.78 10.68
C ARG A 326 -12.04 -14.74 9.65
N GLY A 327 -11.24 -15.71 9.23
CA GLY A 327 -11.82 -17.00 8.88
C GLY A 327 -12.60 -17.44 10.11
N TYR A 328 -13.92 -17.42 10.02
CA TYR A 328 -14.79 -17.78 11.13
C TYR A 328 -14.44 -19.21 11.57
N PRO A 329 -14.22 -19.48 12.87
CA PRO A 329 -13.87 -20.83 13.30
C PRO A 329 -15.04 -21.79 13.02
N PRO A 330 -14.77 -23.08 12.81
CA PRO A 330 -15.80 -24.12 12.86
C PRO A 330 -16.65 -23.97 14.12
N GLY A 331 -17.97 -24.01 13.96
CA GLY A 331 -18.97 -23.71 14.99
C GLY A 331 -19.60 -22.33 14.86
N SER A 332 -19.06 -21.43 14.03
CA SER A 332 -19.62 -20.09 13.83
C SER A 332 -21.00 -20.14 13.17
N THR A 333 -21.91 -19.32 13.68
CA THR A 333 -23.30 -19.25 13.21
C THR A 333 -23.43 -18.25 12.06
N LEU A 334 -24.15 -18.62 11.00
CA LEU A 334 -24.33 -17.72 9.85
C LEU A 334 -25.74 -17.73 9.27
N VAL A 335 -26.12 -16.66 8.58
CA VAL A 335 -27.40 -16.58 7.87
C VAL A 335 -27.20 -16.13 6.43
N PHE A 336 -27.82 -16.84 5.49
CA PHE A 336 -27.87 -16.43 4.08
C PHE A 336 -29.03 -15.48 3.79
N THR A 337 -28.80 -14.46 2.97
CA THR A 337 -29.79 -13.49 2.50
C THR A 337 -29.58 -13.05 1.05
N GLY A 338 -30.67 -12.73 0.35
CA GLY A 338 -30.64 -12.32 -1.06
C GLY A 338 -30.72 -13.50 -2.03
N ASP A 339 -30.85 -13.18 -3.31
CA ASP A 339 -30.93 -14.16 -4.39
C ASP A 339 -29.52 -14.48 -4.90
N MET A 340 -29.05 -15.70 -4.66
CA MET A 340 -27.68 -16.12 -4.92
C MET A 340 -27.63 -16.96 -6.19
N VAL A 341 -26.50 -16.88 -6.91
CA VAL A 341 -26.28 -17.65 -8.16
C VAL A 341 -26.42 -19.17 -7.95
N GLN A 342 -26.10 -19.68 -6.75
CA GLN A 342 -26.32 -21.08 -6.38
C GLN A 342 -27.52 -21.21 -5.44
N PRO A 343 -28.29 -22.31 -5.51
CA PRO A 343 -29.39 -22.57 -4.60
C PRO A 343 -28.96 -22.51 -3.13
N ARG A 344 -29.86 -22.05 -2.26
CA ARG A 344 -29.56 -21.85 -0.84
C ARG A 344 -29.16 -23.15 -0.15
N GLU A 345 -29.72 -24.27 -0.57
CA GLU A 345 -29.42 -25.62 -0.09
C GLU A 345 -27.96 -25.99 -0.35
N VAL A 346 -27.42 -25.61 -1.52
CA VAL A 346 -26.02 -25.86 -1.89
C VAL A 346 -25.06 -25.05 -1.00
N TRP A 347 -25.41 -23.80 -0.72
CA TRP A 347 -24.65 -22.95 0.20
C TRP A 347 -24.73 -23.46 1.64
N TRP A 348 -25.89 -23.95 2.04
CA TRP A 348 -26.13 -24.54 3.35
C TRP A 348 -25.26 -25.78 3.57
N ASP A 349 -25.28 -26.72 2.63
CA ASP A 349 -24.49 -27.95 2.72
C ASP A 349 -23.00 -27.67 2.75
N ARG A 350 -22.53 -26.70 1.94
CA ARG A 350 -21.13 -26.27 1.94
C ARG A 350 -20.72 -25.62 3.25
N ALA A 351 -21.59 -24.81 3.84
CA ALA A 351 -21.36 -24.19 5.14
C ALA A 351 -21.19 -25.26 6.22
N VAL A 352 -22.12 -26.21 6.30
CA VAL A 352 -22.06 -27.33 7.25
C VAL A 352 -20.81 -28.17 7.02
N ALA A 353 -20.47 -28.46 5.76
CA ALA A 353 -19.30 -29.24 5.39
C ALA A 353 -17.96 -28.54 5.74
N ALA A 354 -17.96 -27.22 5.87
CA ALA A 354 -16.84 -26.42 6.35
C ALA A 354 -16.87 -26.19 7.88
N GLY A 355 -17.84 -26.79 8.58
CA GLY A 355 -17.98 -26.72 10.03
C GLY A 355 -18.80 -25.53 10.54
N PHE A 356 -19.49 -24.78 9.69
CA PHE A 356 -20.36 -23.68 10.11
C PHE A 356 -21.75 -24.16 10.55
N VAL A 357 -22.44 -23.32 11.33
CA VAL A 357 -23.80 -23.57 11.83
C VAL A 357 -24.78 -22.59 11.16
N PRO A 358 -25.29 -22.90 9.96
CA PRO A 358 -26.25 -22.03 9.30
C PRO A 358 -27.58 -21.95 10.06
N GLN A 359 -28.17 -20.77 10.07
CA GLN A 359 -29.41 -20.42 10.75
C GLN A 359 -30.43 -19.85 9.75
N GLU A 360 -31.72 -20.00 10.03
CA GLU A 360 -32.76 -19.49 9.12
C GLU A 360 -32.99 -17.98 9.24
N ALA A 361 -32.75 -17.43 10.42
CA ALA A 361 -33.02 -16.05 10.79
C ALA A 361 -31.84 -15.46 11.58
N VAL A 362 -31.65 -14.14 11.44
CA VAL A 362 -30.62 -13.39 12.16
C VAL A 362 -31.05 -13.23 13.61
N ARG A 363 -30.17 -13.60 14.52
CA ARG A 363 -30.33 -13.53 15.98
C ARG A 363 -29.16 -12.74 16.57
N PRO A 364 -29.25 -12.23 17.81
CA PRO A 364 -28.14 -11.53 18.45
C PRO A 364 -26.84 -12.34 18.58
N ASP A 365 -26.93 -13.67 18.54
CA ASP A 365 -25.81 -14.62 18.58
C ASP A 365 -25.37 -15.09 17.17
N THR A 366 -25.94 -14.56 16.09
CA THR A 366 -25.47 -14.85 14.73
C THR A 366 -24.09 -14.22 14.52
N THR A 367 -23.13 -15.02 14.07
CA THR A 367 -21.73 -14.59 13.95
C THR A 367 -21.51 -13.71 12.72
N PHE A 368 -22.16 -14.03 11.58
CA PHE A 368 -22.13 -13.21 10.37
C PHE A 368 -23.28 -13.53 9.40
N VAL A 369 -23.51 -12.64 8.45
CA VAL A 369 -24.51 -12.81 7.38
C VAL A 369 -23.82 -12.86 6.03
N VAL A 370 -24.19 -13.84 5.22
CA VAL A 370 -23.73 -13.96 3.83
C VAL A 370 -24.81 -13.42 2.92
N ALA A 371 -24.49 -12.36 2.18
CA ALA A 371 -25.42 -11.70 1.29
C ALA A 371 -24.98 -11.81 -0.18
N ALA A 372 -25.95 -11.96 -1.08
CA ALA A 372 -25.71 -11.81 -2.52
C ALA A 372 -25.19 -10.39 -2.85
N ASP A 373 -25.65 -9.40 -2.08
CA ASP A 373 -25.22 -8.01 -2.11
C ASP A 373 -25.07 -7.51 -0.67
N VAL A 374 -23.87 -7.04 -0.30
CA VAL A 374 -23.56 -6.55 1.06
C VAL A 374 -24.37 -5.31 1.44
N ASP A 375 -24.86 -4.57 0.44
CA ASP A 375 -25.70 -3.39 0.62
C ASP A 375 -27.20 -3.72 0.64
N SER A 376 -27.56 -5.02 0.61
CA SER A 376 -28.95 -5.47 0.62
C SER A 376 -29.78 -4.82 1.73
N LEU A 377 -31.00 -4.41 1.37
CA LEU A 377 -32.00 -3.85 2.29
C LEU A 377 -33.00 -4.90 2.79
N SER A 378 -32.67 -6.19 2.67
CA SER A 378 -33.54 -7.27 3.16
C SER A 378 -33.80 -7.16 4.66
N VAL A 379 -34.88 -7.79 5.13
CA VAL A 379 -35.21 -7.87 6.57
C VAL A 379 -34.04 -8.42 7.38
N LYS A 380 -33.33 -9.42 6.83
CA LYS A 380 -32.16 -10.05 7.48
C LYS A 380 -30.94 -9.12 7.48
N ALA A 381 -30.68 -8.40 6.40
CA ALA A 381 -29.57 -7.45 6.34
C ALA A 381 -29.82 -6.22 7.24
N ARG A 382 -31.08 -5.81 7.42
CA ARG A 382 -31.44 -4.78 8.41
C ARG A 382 -31.25 -5.27 9.85
N ALA A 383 -31.74 -6.47 10.16
CA ALA A 383 -31.55 -7.09 11.48
C ALA A 383 -30.06 -7.29 11.80
N ALA A 384 -29.24 -7.68 10.82
CA ALA A 384 -27.80 -7.80 11.00
C ALA A 384 -27.16 -6.46 11.38
N ARG A 385 -27.51 -5.37 10.68
CA ARG A 385 -27.02 -4.03 11.00
C ARG A 385 -27.50 -3.55 12.38
N GLU A 386 -28.74 -3.84 12.75
CA GLU A 386 -29.31 -3.51 14.06
C GLU A 386 -28.57 -4.21 15.20
N PHE A 387 -28.19 -5.48 15.01
CA PHE A 387 -27.43 -6.25 15.99
C PHE A 387 -25.90 -6.07 15.88
N GLY A 388 -25.40 -5.24 14.95
CA GLY A 388 -23.97 -5.04 14.74
C GLY A 388 -23.24 -6.26 14.14
N ILE A 389 -23.97 -7.13 13.45
CA ILE A 389 -23.48 -8.40 12.91
C ILE A 389 -22.87 -8.16 11.52
N PRO A 390 -21.64 -8.62 11.26
CA PRO A 390 -20.96 -8.44 9.96
C PRO A 390 -21.76 -9.04 8.80
N ILE A 391 -21.82 -8.31 7.68
CA ILE A 391 -22.36 -8.79 6.40
C ILE A 391 -21.19 -8.97 5.44
N ILE A 392 -21.02 -10.16 4.87
CA ILE A 392 -20.00 -10.48 3.88
C ILE A 392 -20.65 -10.90 2.56
N SER A 393 -19.92 -10.79 1.45
CA SER A 393 -20.42 -11.21 0.15
C SER A 393 -20.42 -12.74 0.02
N ALA A 394 -21.26 -13.27 -0.87
CA ALA A 394 -21.24 -14.68 -1.23
C ALA A 394 -19.89 -15.13 -1.83
N ASP A 395 -19.18 -14.24 -2.51
CA ASP A 395 -17.85 -14.53 -3.06
C ASP A 395 -16.77 -14.60 -1.99
N ASP A 396 -16.83 -13.73 -0.97
CA ASP A 396 -15.93 -13.79 0.18
C ASP A 396 -16.16 -15.09 0.96
N PHE A 397 -17.44 -15.44 1.18
CA PHE A 397 -17.79 -16.71 1.81
C PHE A 397 -17.29 -17.91 1.00
N ARG A 398 -17.36 -17.85 -0.34
CA ARG A 398 -16.84 -18.89 -1.23
C ARG A 398 -15.34 -19.13 -1.04
N ARG A 399 -14.57 -18.06 -0.85
CA ARG A 399 -13.11 -18.11 -0.63
C ARG A 399 -12.76 -18.68 0.75
N MET A 400 -13.70 -18.68 1.70
CA MET A 400 -13.55 -19.29 3.02
C MET A 400 -13.82 -20.81 3.03
N LEU A 401 -14.39 -21.35 1.96
CA LEU A 401 -14.67 -22.79 1.85
C LEU A 401 -13.46 -23.53 1.25
N PRO A 402 -13.11 -24.72 1.75
CA PRO A 402 -11.99 -25.51 1.22
C PRO A 402 -12.23 -25.87 -0.26
N THR A 403 -11.19 -25.77 -1.08
CA THR A 403 -11.26 -26.12 -2.51
C THR A 403 -11.39 -27.62 -2.68
N THR A 404 -12.16 -28.05 -3.67
CA THR A 404 -12.53 -29.46 -3.91
C THR A 404 -11.33 -30.39 -4.17
N GLU A 405 -10.11 -29.87 -4.34
CA GLU A 405 -8.89 -30.65 -4.54
C GLU A 405 -8.24 -31.13 -3.23
N GLU A 406 -8.49 -30.49 -2.08
CA GLU A 406 -7.90 -30.88 -0.79
C GLU A 406 -8.58 -32.11 -0.16
N ARG A 407 -9.73 -32.54 -0.70
CA ARG A 407 -10.50 -33.70 -0.17
C ARG A 407 -10.09 -35.07 -0.72
N LYS A 408 -9.10 -35.17 -1.61
CA LYS A 408 -8.58 -36.47 -2.09
C LYS A 408 -7.32 -36.96 -1.36
N ALA A 409 -6.81 -36.18 -0.41
CA ALA A 409 -5.70 -36.58 0.46
C ALA A 409 -6.16 -36.53 1.93
N GLY A 410 -7.03 -37.48 2.29
CA GLY A 410 -7.52 -37.68 3.65
C GLY A 410 -8.03 -39.09 3.82
#